data_AF-H3GGG3-F1
#
_entry.id   AF-H3GGG3-F1
#
_cell.length_a   1.000
_cell.length_b   1.000
_cell.length_c   1.000
_cell.angle_alpha   90.00
_cell.angle_beta   90.00
_cell.angle_gamma   90.00
#
_symmetry.space_group_name_H-M   'P 1'
#
loop_
_entity.id
_entity.type
_entity.pdbx_description
1 polymer ?
#
loop_
_entity_poly.entity_id
_entity_poly.type
_entity_poly.pdbx_seq_one_letter_code
_entity_poly.pdbx_strand_id
1 'polypeptide(L)'
;METFRQEFGHCIVDEDFEVPSSAPWPEAAWGMALGVVVREVREGASFLDQAARDRGRLELLRFPWDRQAAVWNDRIFPALEVYAAEVGHCRVPFMFVVPPREPWPRSAWGMNLGTTVASMRGMGSYFAFVGRDVDRLDELGYSLELPTRVWTKCVAPLVATYATLFGDEVPIPAAFVIPFEAPWSEETWGVRLGVIVARNARHVIKDTAP
;
A
#
# COMPACT_ATOMS: atom_id res chain seq x y z
N MET A 1 -9.79 -0.43 20.50
CA MET A 1 -9.84 0.31 19.22
C MET A 1 -10.25 1.77 19.37
N GLU A 2 -11.32 2.10 20.10
CA GLU A 2 -11.75 3.51 20.31
C GLU A 2 -10.65 4.38 20.93
N THR A 3 -10.08 3.97 22.08
CA THR A 3 -8.95 4.67 22.72
C THR A 3 -7.75 4.79 21.79
N PHE A 4 -7.40 3.73 21.05
CA PHE A 4 -6.30 3.77 20.08
C PHE A 4 -6.54 4.86 19.02
N ARG A 5 -7.75 4.94 18.46
CA ARG A 5 -8.09 5.98 17.48
C ARG A 5 -8.02 7.39 18.08
N GLN A 6 -8.40 7.57 19.34
CA GLN A 6 -8.28 8.85 20.03
C GLN A 6 -6.81 9.26 20.22
N GLU A 7 -5.97 8.33 20.66
CA GLU A 7 -4.55 8.57 20.95
C GLU A 7 -3.70 8.76 19.69
N PHE A 8 -4.00 8.02 18.63
CA PHE A 8 -3.17 8.02 17.42
C PHE A 8 -3.84 8.71 16.22
N GLY A 9 -5.14 8.96 16.27
CA GLY A 9 -5.90 9.57 15.17
C GLY A 9 -6.23 8.60 14.02
N HIS A 10 -5.84 7.32 14.10
CA HIS A 10 -6.08 6.29 13.10
C HIS A 10 -6.35 4.92 13.73
N CYS A 11 -6.74 3.93 12.93
CA CYS A 11 -6.99 2.54 13.36
C CYS A 11 -5.95 1.54 12.85
N ILE A 12 -4.85 2.03 12.25
CA ILE A 12 -3.72 1.19 11.83
C ILE A 12 -2.86 0.86 13.05
N VAL A 13 -3.17 -0.27 13.69
CA VAL A 13 -2.40 -0.78 14.83
C VAL A 13 -1.20 -1.57 14.31
N ASP A 14 -0.01 -1.25 14.84
CA ASP A 14 1.21 -2.03 14.59
C ASP A 14 1.15 -3.38 15.32
N GLU A 15 1.77 -4.42 14.75
CA GLU A 15 1.55 -5.80 15.19
C GLU A 15 2.08 -6.07 16.61
N ASP A 16 3.16 -5.39 16.97
CA ASP A 16 3.81 -5.42 18.27
C ASP A 16 3.19 -4.45 19.30
N PHE A 17 2.12 -3.74 18.94
CA PHE A 17 1.50 -2.80 19.85
C PHE A 17 0.81 -3.52 21.02
N GLU A 18 1.35 -3.27 22.22
CA GLU A 18 0.77 -3.65 23.50
C GLU A 18 0.12 -2.44 24.15
N VAL A 19 -1.08 -2.63 24.71
CA VAL A 19 -1.83 -1.57 25.38
C VAL A 19 -1.12 -1.15 26.67
N PRO A 20 -0.72 0.12 26.81
CA PRO A 20 -0.08 0.62 28.03
C PRO A 20 -0.96 0.48 29.26
N SER A 21 -0.34 0.17 30.40
CA SER A 21 -1.02 0.05 31.70
C SER A 21 -1.26 1.40 32.38
N SER A 22 -1.81 2.35 31.64
CA SER A 22 -2.07 3.71 32.11
C SER A 22 -3.27 4.34 31.40
N ALA A 23 -3.83 5.39 32.00
CA ALA A 23 -4.83 6.21 31.32
C ALA A 23 -4.27 6.78 29.99
N PRO A 24 -5.09 6.91 28.93
CA PRO A 24 -6.54 6.73 28.88
C PRO A 24 -7.01 5.30 28.56
N TRP A 25 -6.10 4.32 28.58
CA TRP A 25 -6.44 2.93 28.28
C TRP A 25 -7.27 2.31 29.41
N PRO A 26 -8.37 1.60 29.10
CA PRO A 26 -9.17 0.95 30.12
C PRO A 26 -8.36 -0.17 30.78
N GLU A 27 -8.48 -0.32 32.11
CA GLU A 27 -7.71 -1.30 32.89
C GLU A 27 -7.86 -2.73 32.35
N ALA A 28 -9.05 -3.09 31.88
CA ALA A 28 -9.33 -4.39 31.29
C ALA A 28 -8.56 -4.67 29.98
N ALA A 29 -7.99 -3.65 29.35
CA ALA A 29 -7.19 -3.78 28.13
C ALA A 29 -5.68 -3.69 28.40
N TRP A 30 -5.23 -3.37 29.62
CA TRP A 30 -3.81 -3.23 29.93
C TRP A 30 -3.03 -4.52 29.66
N GLY A 31 -1.87 -4.39 29.01
CA GLY A 31 -1.04 -5.53 28.59
C GLY A 31 -1.61 -6.36 27.45
N MET A 32 -2.76 -5.97 26.88
CA MET A 32 -3.31 -6.65 25.72
C MET A 32 -2.43 -6.39 24.50
N ALA A 33 -1.98 -7.46 23.83
CA ALA A 33 -1.35 -7.41 22.51
C ALA A 33 -2.39 -7.03 21.43
N LEU A 34 -2.86 -5.78 21.46
CA LEU A 34 -3.93 -5.28 20.60
C LEU A 34 -3.55 -5.38 19.11
N GLY A 35 -2.27 -5.26 18.77
CA GLY A 35 -1.78 -5.50 17.40
C GLY A 35 -2.11 -6.91 16.88
N VAL A 36 -1.84 -7.93 17.70
CA VAL A 36 -2.14 -9.33 17.40
C VAL A 36 -3.65 -9.56 17.30
N VAL A 37 -4.43 -9.03 18.24
CA VAL A 37 -5.90 -9.13 18.21
C VAL A 37 -6.48 -8.53 16.94
N VAL A 38 -6.01 -7.34 16.55
CA VAL A 38 -6.47 -6.65 15.33
C VAL A 38 -6.08 -7.46 14.07
N ARG A 39 -4.90 -8.08 14.03
CA ARG A 39 -4.49 -8.98 12.95
C ARG A 39 -5.44 -10.18 12.86
N GLU A 40 -5.71 -10.85 13.97
CA GLU A 40 -6.61 -12.01 14.01
C GLU A 40 -8.06 -11.69 13.63
N VAL A 41 -8.54 -10.49 13.98
CA VAL A 41 -9.85 -9.99 13.54
C VAL A 41 -9.91 -9.85 12.01
N ARG A 42 -8.84 -9.35 11.38
CA ARG A 42 -8.78 -9.22 9.90
C ARG A 42 -8.70 -10.56 9.20
N GLU A 43 -7.94 -11.50 9.77
CA GLU A 43 -7.77 -12.86 9.22
C GLU A 43 -9.00 -13.74 9.43
N GLY A 44 -9.95 -13.31 10.26
CA GLY A 44 -11.14 -14.10 10.58
C GLY A 44 -10.82 -15.38 11.35
N ALA A 45 -9.73 -15.39 12.13
CA ALA A 45 -9.27 -16.58 12.83
C ALA A 45 -10.01 -16.80 14.17
N SER A 46 -9.70 -15.98 15.18
CA SER A 46 -10.11 -16.23 16.57
C SER A 46 -11.30 -15.40 17.06
N PHE A 47 -11.67 -14.36 16.32
CA PHE A 47 -12.59 -13.32 16.80
C PHE A 47 -13.81 -13.10 15.89
N LEU A 48 -14.18 -14.08 15.06
CA LEU A 48 -15.31 -13.92 14.11
C LEU A 48 -16.61 -13.54 14.81
N ASP A 49 -16.97 -14.20 15.90
CA ASP A 49 -18.23 -13.94 16.61
C ASP A 49 -18.23 -12.56 17.29
N GLN A 50 -17.08 -12.11 17.81
CA GLN A 50 -16.90 -10.80 18.41
C GLN A 50 -16.93 -9.71 17.32
N ALA A 51 -16.19 -9.91 16.23
CA ALA A 51 -16.13 -9.00 15.10
C ALA A 51 -17.49 -8.87 14.39
N ALA A 52 -18.27 -9.95 14.30
CA ALA A 52 -19.62 -9.94 13.78
C ALA A 52 -20.58 -9.18 14.71
N ARG A 53 -20.51 -9.41 16.02
CA ARG A 53 -21.33 -8.68 17.02
C ARG A 53 -21.03 -7.18 17.04
N ASP A 54 -19.74 -6.82 16.97
CA ASP A 54 -19.29 -5.42 17.02
C ASP A 54 -19.13 -4.78 15.64
N ARG A 55 -19.63 -5.42 14.57
CA ARG A 55 -19.43 -4.97 13.18
C ARG A 55 -19.81 -3.52 12.96
N GLY A 56 -20.97 -3.09 13.47
CA GLY A 56 -21.40 -1.69 13.36
C GLY A 56 -20.45 -0.69 14.04
N ARG A 57 -19.84 -1.07 15.17
CA ARG A 57 -18.82 -0.25 15.85
C ARG A 57 -17.53 -0.20 15.04
N LEU A 58 -17.09 -1.32 14.48
CA LEU A 58 -15.92 -1.39 13.62
C LEU A 58 -16.11 -0.56 12.33
N GLU A 59 -17.31 -0.56 11.76
CA GLU A 59 -17.67 0.29 10.60
C GLU A 59 -17.62 1.79 10.95
N LEU A 60 -18.20 2.19 12.10
CA LEU A 60 -18.10 3.58 12.59
C LEU A 60 -16.65 4.02 12.82
N LEU A 61 -15.81 3.10 13.30
CA LEU A 61 -14.39 3.33 13.51
C LEU A 61 -13.55 3.28 12.22
N ARG A 62 -14.16 3.05 11.06
CA ARG A 62 -13.47 2.81 9.79
C ARG A 62 -12.35 1.79 9.96
N PHE A 63 -12.70 0.66 10.57
CA PHE A 63 -11.75 -0.40 10.85
C PHE A 63 -11.06 -0.85 9.54
N PRO A 64 -9.72 -0.84 9.49
CA PRO A 64 -8.99 -1.16 8.27
C PRO A 64 -8.94 -2.68 8.08
N TRP A 65 -9.95 -3.23 7.41
CA TRP A 65 -10.02 -4.66 7.07
C TRP A 65 -8.84 -5.07 6.17
N ASP A 66 -8.58 -4.30 5.12
CA ASP A 66 -7.35 -4.40 4.34
C ASP A 66 -6.28 -3.47 4.95
N ARG A 67 -5.32 -4.08 5.66
CA ARG A 67 -4.20 -3.33 6.27
C ARG A 67 -3.33 -2.66 5.21
N GLN A 68 -3.07 -3.30 4.07
CA GLN A 68 -2.19 -2.73 3.04
C GLN A 68 -2.86 -1.51 2.41
N ALA A 69 -4.14 -1.59 2.07
CA ALA A 69 -4.89 -0.45 1.55
C ALA A 69 -4.95 0.70 2.56
N ALA A 70 -5.18 0.41 3.83
CA ALA A 70 -5.19 1.45 4.87
C ALA A 70 -3.82 2.11 5.05
N VAL A 71 -2.73 1.32 5.09
CA VAL A 71 -1.37 1.87 5.20
C VAL A 71 -1.02 2.71 3.97
N TRP A 72 -1.41 2.27 2.77
CA TRP A 72 -1.20 3.05 1.55
C TRP A 72 -1.95 4.38 1.58
N ASN A 73 -3.28 4.33 1.78
CA ASN A 73 -4.17 5.48 1.68
C ASN A 73 -4.00 6.48 2.82
N ASP A 74 -3.74 6.01 4.04
CA ASP A 74 -3.73 6.87 5.22
C ASP A 74 -2.30 7.22 5.68
N ARG A 75 -1.26 6.49 5.27
CA ARG A 75 0.13 6.76 5.69
C ARG A 75 1.05 7.07 4.52
N ILE A 76 1.26 6.11 3.62
CA ILE A 76 2.30 6.20 2.59
C ILE A 76 2.00 7.32 1.61
N PHE A 77 0.82 7.29 0.98
CA PHE A 77 0.48 8.24 -0.05
C PHE A 77 0.43 9.68 0.47
N PRO A 78 -0.28 9.98 1.59
CA PRO A 78 -0.31 11.34 2.10
C PRO A 78 1.05 11.84 2.61
N ALA A 79 1.89 10.95 3.14
CA ALA A 79 3.26 11.33 3.50
C ALA A 79 4.13 11.63 2.27
N LEU A 80 3.91 10.94 1.14
CA LEU A 80 4.57 11.27 -0.13
C LEU A 80 4.10 12.61 -0.69
N GLU A 81 2.81 12.95 -0.57
CA GLU A 81 2.28 14.26 -0.94
C GLU A 81 2.97 15.38 -0.16
N VAL A 82 3.06 15.25 1.16
CA VAL A 82 3.76 16.24 2.01
C VAL A 82 5.25 16.31 1.68
N TYR A 83 5.93 15.16 1.53
CA TYR A 83 7.34 15.13 1.16
C TYR A 83 7.59 15.83 -0.17
N ALA A 84 6.76 15.54 -1.19
CA ALA A 84 6.87 16.14 -2.50
C ALA A 84 6.56 17.64 -2.48
N ALA A 85 5.62 18.09 -1.66
CA ALA A 85 5.36 19.51 -1.47
C ALA A 85 6.54 20.26 -0.82
N GLU A 86 7.22 19.65 0.17
CA GLU A 86 8.38 20.26 0.83
C GLU A 86 9.67 20.21 -0.02
N VAL A 87 9.88 19.14 -0.80
CA VAL A 87 11.17 18.88 -1.49
C VAL A 87 11.08 19.06 -3.01
N GLY A 88 9.89 18.98 -3.60
CA GLY A 88 9.64 19.07 -5.04
C GLY A 88 9.74 17.73 -5.80
N HIS A 89 10.01 16.61 -5.12
CA HIS A 89 10.05 15.27 -5.71
C HIS A 89 9.93 14.16 -4.66
N CYS A 90 9.63 12.91 -5.08
CA CYS A 90 9.60 11.74 -4.18
C CYS A 90 10.92 10.95 -4.09
N ARG A 91 12.10 11.58 -4.23
CA ARG A 91 13.39 10.92 -3.91
C ARG A 91 13.68 10.97 -2.40
N VAL A 92 12.92 10.17 -1.66
CA VAL A 92 13.00 10.10 -0.19
C VAL A 92 14.31 9.42 0.26
N PRO A 93 15.11 10.03 1.16
CA PRO A 93 16.30 9.41 1.75
C PRO A 93 15.96 8.11 2.47
N PHE A 94 16.85 7.12 2.40
CA PHE A 94 16.62 5.78 2.96
C PHE A 94 16.25 5.79 4.45
N MET A 95 16.88 6.66 5.25
CA MET A 95 16.65 6.78 6.69
C MET A 95 15.61 7.83 7.07
N PHE A 96 14.85 8.37 6.10
CA PHE A 96 13.87 9.41 6.39
C PHE A 96 12.70 8.85 7.20
N VAL A 97 12.47 9.47 8.36
CA VAL A 97 11.36 9.18 9.25
C VAL A 97 10.43 10.39 9.26
N VAL A 98 9.14 10.15 9.10
CA VAL A 98 8.13 11.21 9.07
C VAL A 98 8.11 11.97 10.40
N PRO A 99 8.33 13.29 10.39
CA PRO A 99 8.28 14.12 11.59
C PRO A 99 6.90 14.09 12.28
N PRO A 100 6.84 14.07 13.62
CA PRO A 100 5.59 14.13 14.36
C PRO A 100 5.07 15.58 14.49
N ARG A 101 4.88 16.25 13.35
CA ARG A 101 4.41 17.64 13.29
C ARG A 101 3.65 17.92 12.02
N GLU A 102 2.83 18.96 12.03
CA GLU A 102 2.23 19.50 10.81
C GLU A 102 3.32 19.93 9.79
N PRO A 103 3.06 19.81 8.48
CA PRO A 103 1.81 19.34 7.85
C PRO A 103 1.73 17.80 7.66
N TRP A 104 2.61 17.03 8.29
CA TRP A 104 2.65 15.58 8.09
C TRP A 104 1.40 14.91 8.69
N PRO A 105 0.80 13.93 7.98
CA PRO A 105 -0.38 13.24 8.48
C PRO A 105 -0.04 12.50 9.76
N ARG A 106 -0.86 12.69 10.81
CA ARG A 106 -0.65 12.09 12.13
C ARG A 106 -0.46 10.58 12.09
N SER A 107 -1.18 9.91 11.19
CA SER A 107 -1.06 8.49 10.91
C SER A 107 0.30 8.06 10.39
N ALA A 108 1.05 8.93 9.74
CA ALA A 108 2.40 8.62 9.27
C ALA A 108 3.49 9.04 10.26
N TRP A 109 3.19 9.75 11.35
CA TRP A 109 4.23 10.19 12.30
C TRP A 109 5.09 9.03 12.81
N GLY A 110 6.41 9.21 12.80
CA GLY A 110 7.37 8.16 13.17
C GLY A 110 7.52 7.03 12.15
N MET A 111 6.78 7.04 11.04
CA MET A 111 6.92 6.05 9.97
C MET A 111 8.25 6.22 9.25
N ASN A 112 8.96 5.11 9.05
CA ASN A 112 10.13 5.09 8.18
C ASN A 112 9.69 5.07 6.71
N LEU A 113 9.35 6.25 6.19
CA LEU A 113 8.92 6.44 4.81
C LEU A 113 10.08 6.12 3.84
N GLY A 114 11.33 6.43 4.23
CA GLY A 114 12.53 6.13 3.44
C GLY A 114 12.69 4.66 3.12
N THR A 115 12.66 3.79 4.13
CA THR A 115 12.76 2.33 3.93
C THR A 115 11.54 1.77 3.20
N THR A 116 10.37 2.37 3.42
CA THR A 116 9.13 1.99 2.72
C THR A 116 9.24 2.27 1.22
N VAL A 117 9.64 3.48 0.81
CA VAL A 117 9.86 3.85 -0.59
C VAL A 117 10.96 3.02 -1.23
N ALA A 118 12.05 2.75 -0.50
CA ALA A 118 13.10 1.87 -0.97
C ALA A 118 12.60 0.43 -1.20
N SER A 119 11.71 -0.07 -0.33
CA SER A 119 11.07 -1.37 -0.47
C SER A 119 10.10 -1.43 -1.65
N MET A 120 9.35 -0.36 -1.91
CA MET A 120 8.46 -0.25 -3.06
C MET A 120 9.26 -0.37 -4.36
N ARG A 121 10.36 0.38 -4.49
CA ARG A 121 11.25 0.36 -5.66
C ARG A 121 12.04 -0.94 -5.78
N GLY A 122 12.56 -1.42 -4.67
CA GLY A 122 13.47 -2.55 -4.64
C GLY A 122 12.75 -3.90 -4.72
N MET A 123 11.64 -4.06 -4.01
CA MET A 123 11.00 -5.36 -3.77
C MET A 123 9.58 -5.46 -4.35
N GLY A 124 9.03 -4.36 -4.87
CA GLY A 124 7.66 -4.31 -5.37
C GLY A 124 6.62 -4.35 -4.27
N SER A 125 6.95 -3.95 -3.03
CA SER A 125 5.92 -3.80 -1.99
C SER A 125 4.89 -2.76 -2.42
N TYR A 126 3.62 -2.99 -2.13
CA TYR A 126 2.51 -2.14 -2.57
C TYR A 126 2.39 -1.97 -4.09
N PHE A 127 2.94 -2.89 -4.91
CA PHE A 127 2.95 -2.77 -6.38
C PHE A 127 1.57 -2.47 -6.96
N ALA A 128 0.51 -3.16 -6.52
CA ALA A 128 -0.83 -2.93 -7.03
C ALA A 128 -1.33 -1.50 -6.74
N PHE A 129 -1.06 -0.98 -5.54
CA PHE A 129 -1.41 0.40 -5.17
C PHE A 129 -0.61 1.43 -5.96
N VAL A 130 0.70 1.22 -6.08
CA VAL A 130 1.59 2.02 -6.94
C VAL A 130 1.08 2.04 -8.38
N GLY A 131 0.63 0.89 -8.89
CA GLY A 131 0.12 0.75 -10.25
C GLY A 131 -1.25 1.38 -10.48
N ARG A 132 -2.10 1.45 -9.45
CA ARG A 132 -3.40 2.15 -9.49
C ARG A 132 -3.21 3.66 -9.46
N ASP A 133 -2.35 4.15 -8.57
CA ASP A 133 -2.09 5.58 -8.35
C ASP A 133 -0.92 6.13 -9.18
N VAL A 134 -0.47 5.41 -10.21
CA VAL A 134 0.77 5.69 -10.96
C VAL A 134 0.81 7.08 -11.62
N ASP A 135 -0.35 7.65 -11.94
CA ASP A 135 -0.45 9.00 -12.52
C ASP A 135 -0.36 10.08 -11.41
N ARG A 136 -1.01 9.85 -10.28
CA ARG A 136 -0.89 10.75 -9.11
C ARG A 136 0.53 10.74 -8.55
N LEU A 137 1.19 9.58 -8.57
CA LEU A 137 2.60 9.47 -8.17
C LEU A 137 3.53 10.25 -9.11
N ASP A 138 3.24 10.27 -10.41
CA ASP A 138 4.00 11.08 -11.37
C ASP A 138 3.91 12.58 -11.08
N GLU A 139 2.71 13.06 -10.71
CA GLU A 139 2.49 14.46 -10.32
C GLU A 139 3.35 14.85 -9.10
N LEU A 140 3.65 13.89 -8.21
CA LEU A 140 4.54 14.08 -7.06
C LEU A 140 6.04 13.92 -7.40
N GLY A 141 6.37 13.65 -8.67
CA GLY A 141 7.74 13.40 -9.12
C GLY A 141 8.28 12.03 -8.65
N TYR A 142 7.41 11.04 -8.46
CA TYR A 142 7.81 9.66 -8.21
C TYR A 142 8.04 8.93 -9.54
N SER A 143 9.30 8.60 -9.86
CA SER A 143 9.62 7.77 -11.03
C SER A 143 9.40 6.29 -10.72
N LEU A 144 8.48 5.65 -11.46
CA LEU A 144 8.26 4.20 -11.44
C LEU A 144 9.20 3.48 -12.42
N GLU A 145 10.45 3.33 -12.01
CA GLU A 145 11.41 2.44 -12.67
C GLU A 145 11.55 1.12 -11.92
N LEU A 146 11.21 0.02 -12.58
CA LEU A 146 11.25 -1.30 -11.98
C LEU A 146 12.57 -2.00 -12.29
N PRO A 147 13.30 -2.50 -11.29
CA PRO A 147 14.40 -3.44 -11.50
C PRO A 147 13.90 -4.74 -12.14
N THR A 148 14.75 -5.45 -12.89
CA THR A 148 14.39 -6.71 -13.56
C THR A 148 13.72 -7.71 -12.62
N ARG A 149 14.22 -7.85 -11.39
CA ARG A 149 13.62 -8.75 -10.39
C ARG A 149 12.17 -8.40 -10.05
N VAL A 150 11.85 -7.11 -9.94
CA VAL A 150 10.49 -6.64 -9.61
C VAL A 150 9.61 -6.75 -10.84
N TRP A 151 10.12 -6.41 -12.01
CA TRP A 151 9.43 -6.60 -13.28
C TRP A 151 9.01 -8.07 -13.47
N THR A 152 9.96 -9.00 -13.38
CA THR A 152 9.70 -10.44 -13.55
C THR A 152 8.71 -10.96 -12.51
N LYS A 153 8.77 -10.48 -11.28
CA LYS A 153 7.87 -10.90 -10.20
C LYS A 153 6.44 -10.34 -10.38
N CYS A 154 6.31 -9.06 -10.70
CA CYS A 154 5.03 -8.34 -10.58
C CYS A 154 4.36 -8.05 -11.91
N VAL A 155 5.14 -7.75 -12.96
CA VAL A 155 4.61 -7.27 -14.25
C VAL A 155 4.59 -8.36 -15.30
N ALA A 156 5.63 -9.18 -15.40
CA ALA A 156 5.72 -10.23 -16.41
C ALA A 156 4.53 -11.22 -16.39
N PRO A 157 4.01 -11.65 -15.22
CA PRO A 157 2.81 -12.49 -15.19
C PRO A 157 1.57 -11.78 -15.74
N LEU A 158 1.44 -10.47 -15.50
CA LEU A 158 0.32 -9.66 -15.98
C LEU A 158 0.39 -9.45 -17.49
N VAL A 159 1.59 -9.22 -18.02
CA VAL A 159 1.82 -9.15 -19.48
C VAL A 159 1.48 -10.49 -20.12
N ALA A 160 1.87 -11.62 -19.51
CA ALA A 160 1.52 -12.94 -20.03
C ALA A 160 0.00 -13.21 -20.00
N THR A 161 -0.71 -12.77 -18.96
CA THR A 161 -2.18 -12.83 -18.92
C THR A 161 -2.79 -12.00 -20.04
N TYR A 162 -2.31 -10.77 -20.26
CA TYR A 162 -2.78 -9.93 -21.38
C TYR A 162 -2.57 -10.65 -22.73
N ALA A 163 -1.37 -11.18 -22.95
CA ALA A 163 -0.99 -11.84 -24.19
C ALA A 163 -1.82 -13.11 -24.45
N THR A 164 -2.19 -13.84 -23.39
CA THR A 164 -3.12 -14.98 -23.47
C THR A 164 -4.52 -14.56 -23.92
N LEU A 165 -4.99 -13.37 -23.50
CA LEU A 165 -6.34 -12.87 -23.80
C LEU A 165 -6.46 -12.21 -25.17
N PHE A 166 -5.43 -11.46 -25.58
CA PHE A 166 -5.47 -10.61 -26.77
C PHE A 166 -4.50 -11.05 -27.88
N GLY A 167 -3.57 -11.96 -27.60
CA GLY A 167 -2.51 -12.43 -28.50
C GLY A 167 -1.15 -11.77 -28.21
N ASP A 168 -0.08 -12.53 -28.39
CA ASP A 168 1.31 -12.09 -28.11
C ASP A 168 1.77 -10.90 -28.98
N GLU A 169 1.23 -10.78 -30.19
CA GLU A 169 1.58 -9.70 -31.13
C GLU A 169 0.83 -8.40 -30.84
N VAL A 170 -0.22 -8.43 -30.00
CA VAL A 170 -1.01 -7.24 -29.70
C VAL A 170 -0.28 -6.40 -28.65
N PRO A 171 0.16 -5.17 -28.99
CA PRO A 171 0.84 -4.32 -28.03
C PRO A 171 -0.14 -3.86 -26.96
N ILE A 172 0.29 -3.88 -25.69
CA ILE A 172 -0.51 -3.40 -24.56
C ILE A 172 -0.72 -1.88 -24.73
N PRO A 173 -1.97 -1.39 -24.88
CA PRO A 173 -2.22 0.04 -25.00
C PRO A 173 -1.79 0.79 -23.74
N ALA A 174 -1.22 1.98 -23.88
CA ALA A 174 -0.78 2.79 -22.73
C ALA A 174 -1.92 3.09 -21.73
N ALA A 175 -3.16 3.19 -22.22
CA ALA A 175 -4.36 3.41 -21.40
C ALA A 175 -4.95 2.12 -20.81
N PHE A 176 -4.34 0.95 -21.04
CA PHE A 176 -4.89 -0.32 -20.55
C PHE A 176 -4.85 -0.39 -19.02
N VAL A 177 -6.03 -0.63 -18.44
CA VAL A 177 -6.26 -0.84 -17.02
C VAL A 177 -6.78 -2.26 -16.84
N ILE A 178 -6.23 -2.99 -15.87
CA ILE A 178 -6.66 -4.35 -15.57
C ILE A 178 -8.15 -4.33 -15.15
N PRO A 179 -9.04 -5.05 -15.86
CA PRO A 179 -10.46 -5.07 -15.55
C PRO A 179 -10.75 -5.85 -14.27
N PHE A 180 -11.92 -5.60 -13.67
CA PHE A 180 -12.38 -6.22 -12.42
C PHE A 180 -13.00 -7.60 -12.66
N GLU A 181 -12.32 -8.45 -13.42
CA GLU A 181 -12.84 -9.75 -13.82
C GLU A 181 -11.73 -10.79 -14.04
N ALA A 182 -12.11 -12.06 -14.01
CA ALA A 182 -11.23 -13.17 -14.35
C ALA A 182 -10.74 -13.05 -15.82
N PRO A 183 -9.51 -13.48 -16.15
CA PRO A 183 -8.58 -14.27 -15.34
C PRO A 183 -7.67 -13.43 -14.41
N TRP A 184 -7.90 -12.12 -14.29
CA TRP A 184 -7.07 -11.27 -13.44
C TRP A 184 -7.37 -11.50 -11.96
N SER A 185 -6.33 -11.57 -11.14
CA SER A 185 -6.46 -11.64 -9.69
C SER A 185 -7.06 -10.34 -9.14
N GLU A 186 -7.93 -10.44 -8.12
CA GLU A 186 -8.55 -9.27 -7.49
C GLU A 186 -7.51 -8.26 -6.97
N GLU A 187 -6.37 -8.76 -6.50
CA GLU A 187 -5.27 -7.95 -6.03
C GLU A 187 -4.69 -7.02 -7.09
N THR A 188 -4.84 -7.36 -8.38
CA THR A 188 -4.26 -6.62 -9.51
C THR A 188 -5.28 -5.80 -10.28
N TRP A 189 -6.57 -5.90 -9.94
CA TRP A 189 -7.63 -5.09 -10.55
C TRP A 189 -7.35 -3.59 -10.43
N GLY A 190 -7.66 -2.86 -11.50
CA GLY A 190 -7.46 -1.41 -11.57
C GLY A 190 -5.99 -0.97 -11.74
N VAL A 191 -5.02 -1.90 -11.73
CA VAL A 191 -3.63 -1.55 -12.04
C VAL A 191 -3.54 -1.05 -13.47
N ARG A 192 -2.90 0.11 -13.66
CA ARG A 192 -2.69 0.74 -14.97
C ARG A 192 -1.51 0.08 -15.68
N LEU A 193 -1.69 -1.20 -16.06
CA LEU A 193 -0.64 -2.04 -16.65
C LEU A 193 -0.04 -1.40 -17.91
N GLY A 194 -0.85 -0.76 -18.76
CA GLY A 194 -0.37 -0.07 -19.96
C GLY A 194 0.67 1.02 -19.65
N VAL A 195 0.39 1.84 -18.64
CA VAL A 195 1.29 2.90 -18.18
C VAL A 195 2.59 2.31 -17.63
N ILE A 196 2.50 1.27 -16.80
CA ILE A 196 3.66 0.62 -16.19
C ILE A 196 4.59 0.03 -17.27
N VAL A 197 4.00 -0.66 -18.25
CA VAL A 197 4.73 -1.27 -19.38
C VAL A 197 5.42 -0.20 -20.22
N ALA A 198 4.70 0.87 -20.58
CA ALA A 198 5.25 1.98 -21.36
C ALA A 198 6.46 2.65 -20.67
N ARG A 199 6.39 2.87 -19.35
CA ARG A 199 7.47 3.46 -18.55
C ARG A 199 8.68 2.53 -18.36
N ASN A 200 8.51 1.24 -18.60
CA ASN A 200 9.51 0.21 -18.35
C ASN A 200 9.85 -0.58 -19.62
N ALA A 201 9.80 0.09 -20.79
CA ALA A 201 10.01 -0.50 -22.11
C ALA A 201 11.33 -1.28 -22.25
N ARG A 202 12.37 -0.94 -21.46
CA ARG A 202 13.64 -1.68 -21.38
C ARG A 202 13.49 -3.18 -21.08
N HIS A 203 12.39 -3.60 -20.45
CA HIS A 203 12.10 -5.01 -20.16
C HIS A 203 11.25 -5.71 -21.22
N VAL A 204 10.65 -4.93 -22.12
CA VAL A 204 9.79 -5.42 -23.22
C VAL A 204 10.61 -5.58 -24.49
N ILE A 205 11.60 -4.71 -24.69
CA ILE A 205 12.56 -4.80 -25.79
C ILE A 205 13.54 -5.93 -25.47
N LYS A 206 13.18 -7.17 -25.82
CA LYS A 206 14.15 -8.25 -26.04
C LYS A 206 14.65 -8.15 -27.48
N ASP A 207 15.95 -7.94 -27.64
CA ASP A 207 16.78 -8.17 -28.84
C ASP A 207 16.06 -8.22 -30.19
N THR A 208 15.94 -7.05 -30.82
CA THR A 208 16.04 -6.93 -32.29
C THR A 208 17.42 -6.39 -32.62
N ALA A 209 18.45 -7.22 -32.41
CA ALA A 209 19.75 -7.02 -33.05
C ALA A 209 19.91 -8.10 -34.13
N PRO A 210 20.23 -7.73 -35.37
CA PRO A 210 20.35 -8.65 -36.51
C PRO A 210 21.52 -9.63 -36.39
#